data_AF-A0A0D6QDM3-F1
#
_entry.id   AF-A0A0D6QDM3-F1
#
_cell.length_a   1.000
_cell.length_b   1.000
_cell.length_c   1.000
_cell.angle_alpha   90.00
_cell.angle_beta   90.00
_cell.angle_gamma   90.00
#
_symmetry.space_group_name_H-M   'P 1'
#
loop_
_entity.id
_entity.type
_entity.pdbx_description
1 polymer ?
#
loop_
_entity_poly.entity_id
_entity_poly.type
_entity_poly.pdbx_seq_one_letter_code
_entity_poly.pdbx_strand_id
1 'polypeptide(L)'
;MALAPDEVGGDVEPGAPSLAEAGAEPVPEPGPVPGPVPEPAPEAEAAGVPEPAAAAAIPAPDLEPLPVEEVSFTPPPVVEAPPAPPGAWEVPGAHRVVIHTLEGLVKRGVIEDPRLDAPALDLVAQGPLPERIPTDKVKAIFFMLAPGEAAPAAEGKRVRVTFRDGRQVAGFSPDYREDGPGFFMIPADTRTSTARIWIYRSAVRQVAVS
;
A
#
# COMPACT_ATOMS: atom_id res chain seq x y z
N MET A 1 34.01 8.14 -63.01
CA MET A 1 32.62 7.85 -63.40
C MET A 1 32.40 6.36 -63.18
N ALA A 2 31.45 6.01 -62.30
CA ALA A 2 30.91 4.66 -62.03
C ALA A 2 31.88 3.64 -61.39
N LEU A 3 31.51 2.71 -60.51
CA LEU A 3 30.38 2.43 -59.62
C LEU A 3 30.83 1.17 -58.82
N ALA A 4 30.50 1.07 -57.52
CA ALA A 4 30.65 -0.17 -56.74
C ALA A 4 29.72 -1.27 -57.30
N PRO A 5 29.98 -2.57 -57.03
CA PRO A 5 29.40 -3.25 -55.84
C PRO A 5 30.31 -4.40 -55.32
N ASP A 6 30.01 -5.21 -54.31
CA ASP A 6 29.17 -5.22 -53.11
C ASP A 6 29.55 -6.55 -52.42
N GLU A 7 29.30 -6.64 -51.13
CA GLU A 7 29.90 -7.58 -50.22
C GLU A 7 29.48 -9.05 -50.36
N VAL A 8 30.38 -9.89 -49.85
CA VAL A 8 30.25 -11.31 -49.59
C VAL A 8 29.22 -11.59 -48.48
N GLY A 9 28.42 -12.64 -48.65
CA GLY A 9 28.03 -13.48 -47.52
C GLY A 9 26.60 -14.01 -47.50
N GLY A 10 26.46 -15.32 -47.78
CA GLY A 10 25.53 -16.17 -47.04
C GLY A 10 24.16 -16.39 -47.68
N ASP A 11 24.15 -17.20 -48.74
CA ASP A 11 22.95 -17.86 -49.25
C ASP A 11 22.39 -18.89 -48.26
N VAL A 12 21.09 -19.08 -48.42
CA VAL A 12 20.10 -19.63 -47.49
C VAL A 12 19.88 -21.13 -47.69
N GLU A 13 19.84 -21.88 -46.60
CA GLU A 13 18.98 -23.07 -46.40
C GLU A 13 19.11 -23.49 -44.92
N PRO A 14 18.14 -24.20 -44.28
CA PRO A 14 17.32 -25.24 -44.90
C PRO A 14 15.82 -25.29 -44.51
N GLY A 15 15.05 -26.02 -45.32
CA GLY A 15 14.07 -26.97 -44.81
C GLY A 15 12.67 -26.45 -44.46
N ALA A 16 11.74 -26.62 -45.39
CA ALA A 16 10.39 -27.07 -45.01
C ALA A 16 10.45 -28.60 -44.79
N PRO A 17 9.66 -29.18 -43.86
CA PRO A 17 8.29 -29.48 -44.25
C PRO A 17 7.23 -29.27 -43.15
N SER A 18 6.03 -29.01 -43.66
CA SER A 18 4.72 -29.20 -43.07
C SER A 18 4.63 -30.30 -42.00
N LEU A 19 4.10 -29.96 -40.83
CA LEU A 19 3.37 -30.90 -40.00
C LEU A 19 2.13 -30.20 -39.44
N ALA A 20 0.99 -30.79 -39.76
CA ALA A 20 -0.31 -30.47 -39.20
C ALA A 20 -0.29 -30.55 -37.67
N GLU A 21 -0.78 -29.53 -36.99
CA GLU A 21 -1.35 -29.69 -35.64
C GLU A 21 -2.86 -29.60 -35.75
N ALA A 22 -3.44 -30.79 -35.90
CA ALA A 22 -4.76 -31.11 -35.39
C ALA A 22 -4.71 -30.99 -33.86
N GLY A 23 -5.65 -30.26 -33.29
CA GLY A 23 -5.74 -30.07 -31.84
C GLY A 23 -6.92 -29.19 -31.46
N ALA A 24 -8.10 -29.47 -32.02
CA ALA A 24 -9.35 -29.03 -31.44
C ALA A 24 -9.57 -29.83 -30.16
N GLU A 25 -9.65 -29.16 -29.01
CA GLU A 25 -10.40 -29.57 -27.81
C GLU A 25 -10.38 -28.44 -26.75
N PRO A 26 -11.36 -28.38 -25.82
CA PRO A 26 -12.42 -27.38 -25.90
C PRO A 26 -12.40 -26.37 -24.74
N VAL A 27 -12.96 -25.19 -25.00
CA VAL A 27 -13.33 -24.23 -23.94
C VAL A 27 -14.47 -24.85 -23.12
N PRO A 28 -14.34 -25.06 -21.80
CA PRO A 28 -15.46 -25.51 -20.99
C PRO A 28 -16.50 -24.38 -20.88
N GLU A 29 -17.71 -24.63 -21.37
CA GLU A 29 -18.91 -23.87 -21.02
C GLU A 29 -19.09 -23.85 -19.49
N PRO A 30 -19.32 -22.69 -18.86
CA PRO A 30 -19.86 -22.67 -17.51
C PRO A 30 -21.31 -23.12 -17.58
N GLY A 31 -21.56 -24.35 -17.10
CA GLY A 31 -22.90 -24.89 -16.95
C GLY A 31 -23.82 -23.99 -16.10
N PRO A 32 -25.15 -24.12 -16.28
CA PRO A 32 -26.13 -23.26 -15.63
C PRO A 32 -26.17 -23.54 -14.13
N VAL A 33 -26.03 -22.50 -13.31
CA VAL A 33 -26.39 -22.57 -11.89
C VAL A 33 -27.89 -22.29 -11.74
N PRO A 34 -28.72 -23.27 -11.35
CA PRO A 34 -30.11 -23.01 -10.97
C PRO A 34 -30.16 -22.25 -9.62
N GLY A 35 -31.04 -21.26 -9.52
CA GLY A 35 -31.41 -20.56 -8.27
C GLY A 35 -32.22 -21.48 -7.32
N PRO A 36 -33.14 -20.98 -6.46
CA PRO A 36 -33.44 -19.63 -5.96
C PRO A 36 -32.86 -19.46 -4.53
N VAL A 37 -33.01 -18.39 -3.75
CA VAL A 37 -34.13 -17.93 -2.88
C VAL A 37 -33.47 -16.98 -1.83
N PRO A 38 -34.19 -16.22 -1.01
CA PRO A 38 -35.27 -15.28 -1.26
C PRO A 38 -34.91 -13.85 -0.82
N GLU A 39 -35.66 -12.90 -1.34
CA GLU A 39 -35.85 -11.54 -0.82
C GLU A 39 -36.36 -11.56 0.63
N PRO A 40 -35.89 -10.63 1.48
CA PRO A 40 -36.77 -10.06 2.48
C PRO A 40 -36.78 -8.53 2.40
N ALA A 41 -37.81 -7.98 1.78
CA ALA A 41 -38.57 -6.87 2.35
C ALA A 41 -39.86 -7.49 2.95
N PRO A 42 -40.61 -6.86 3.89
CA PRO A 42 -40.62 -5.43 4.22
C PRO A 42 -40.69 -5.09 5.74
N GLU A 43 -40.44 -3.81 6.04
CA GLU A 43 -41.20 -2.94 6.96
C GLU A 43 -41.64 -3.46 8.34
N ALA A 44 -41.13 -2.82 9.40
CA ALA A 44 -41.84 -2.68 10.67
C ALA A 44 -41.40 -1.39 11.37
N GLU A 45 -42.28 -0.38 11.26
CA GLU A 45 -42.42 0.69 12.24
C GLU A 45 -42.47 0.12 13.67
N ALA A 46 -41.83 0.80 14.63
CA ALA A 46 -42.47 1.07 15.92
C ALA A 46 -41.68 2.14 16.68
N ALA A 47 -42.40 3.24 16.87
CA ALA A 47 -42.22 4.25 17.89
C ALA A 47 -41.68 3.73 19.24
N GLY A 48 -40.90 4.58 19.89
CA GLY A 48 -40.54 4.39 21.29
C GLY A 48 -39.53 5.41 21.77
N VAL A 49 -39.90 6.69 21.78
CA VAL A 49 -39.24 7.67 22.64
C VAL A 49 -39.71 7.40 24.08
N PRO A 50 -38.83 6.97 25.02
CA PRO A 50 -39.21 7.06 26.43
C PRO A 50 -39.10 8.52 26.87
N GLU A 51 -40.26 9.12 27.08
CA GLU A 51 -40.49 10.29 27.91
C GLU A 51 -39.76 10.12 29.27
N PRO A 52 -38.93 11.08 29.71
CA PRO A 52 -38.27 10.97 31.01
C PRO A 52 -39.28 11.26 32.12
N ALA A 53 -39.76 10.18 32.76
CA ALA A 53 -40.58 10.24 33.96
C ALA A 53 -39.80 10.83 35.14
N ALA A 54 -40.39 11.87 35.71
CA ALA A 54 -40.44 12.21 37.12
C ALA A 54 -39.12 12.19 37.92
N ALA A 55 -38.54 13.38 38.04
CA ALA A 55 -37.60 13.74 39.07
C ALA A 55 -38.17 13.46 40.47
N ALA A 56 -37.68 12.40 41.11
CA ALA A 56 -37.76 12.24 42.55
C ALA A 56 -36.73 13.17 43.20
N ALA A 57 -37.22 14.19 43.89
CA ALA A 57 -36.42 15.11 44.68
C ALA A 57 -35.67 14.35 45.79
N ILE A 58 -34.34 14.37 45.72
CA ILE A 58 -33.46 14.00 46.84
C ILE A 58 -33.15 15.31 47.59
N PRO A 59 -33.37 15.38 48.91
CA PRO A 59 -33.03 16.55 49.71
C PRO A 59 -31.51 16.79 49.66
N ALA A 60 -31.13 18.06 49.45
CA ALA A 60 -29.74 18.49 49.36
C ALA A 60 -28.98 18.09 50.63
N PRO A 61 -27.89 17.30 50.54
CA PRO A 61 -26.89 17.32 51.59
C PRO A 61 -26.21 18.69 51.57
N ASP A 62 -26.17 19.32 52.74
CA ASP A 62 -25.32 20.45 53.08
C ASP A 62 -23.86 19.99 52.90
N LEU A 63 -23.39 20.04 51.67
CA LEU A 63 -21.99 19.81 51.33
C LEU A 63 -21.32 21.18 51.41
N GLU A 64 -20.66 21.41 52.53
CA GLU A 64 -19.60 22.40 52.66
C GLU A 64 -18.77 22.43 51.36
N PRO A 65 -18.46 23.62 50.79
CA PRO A 65 -17.71 23.69 49.55
C PRO A 65 -16.31 23.17 49.82
N LEU A 66 -16.09 21.88 49.54
CA LEU A 66 -14.76 21.35 49.35
C LEU A 66 -14.11 22.19 48.26
N PRO A 67 -12.85 22.61 48.44
CA PRO A 67 -12.15 23.39 47.45
C PRO A 67 -12.24 22.65 46.12
N VAL A 68 -12.84 23.30 45.14
CA VAL A 68 -12.71 22.92 43.74
C VAL A 68 -11.24 23.11 43.41
N GLU A 69 -10.41 22.11 43.71
CA GLU A 69 -9.24 21.89 42.89
C GLU A 69 -9.79 21.76 41.49
N GLU A 70 -9.58 22.81 40.73
CA GLU A 70 -9.73 22.85 39.30
C GLU A 70 -8.88 21.69 38.78
N VAL A 71 -9.51 20.52 38.65
CA VAL A 71 -9.00 19.43 37.84
C VAL A 71 -9.14 19.94 36.41
N SER A 72 -8.22 20.84 36.08
CA SER A 72 -7.78 21.09 34.74
C SER A 72 -7.50 19.70 34.19
N PHE A 73 -8.42 19.21 33.37
CA PHE A 73 -8.07 18.26 32.32
C PHE A 73 -7.08 19.01 31.43
N THR A 74 -5.85 19.13 31.92
CA THR A 74 -4.70 19.34 31.07
C THR A 74 -4.80 18.15 30.13
N PRO A 75 -5.03 18.36 28.82
CA PRO A 75 -4.86 17.25 27.89
C PRO A 75 -3.54 16.60 28.25
N PRO A 76 -3.44 15.25 28.28
CA PRO A 76 -2.14 14.62 28.51
C PRO A 76 -1.16 15.38 27.61
N PRO A 77 0.00 15.82 28.12
CA PRO A 77 0.98 16.47 27.25
C PRO A 77 1.03 15.57 26.03
N VAL A 78 0.71 16.12 24.85
CA VAL A 78 0.96 15.40 23.62
C VAL A 78 2.42 15.03 23.82
N VAL A 79 2.68 13.74 24.02
CA VAL A 79 4.05 13.29 24.16
C VAL A 79 4.52 13.56 22.76
N GLU A 80 5.13 14.74 22.58
CA GLU A 80 5.85 15.12 21.40
C GLU A 80 6.78 13.94 21.23
N ALA A 81 6.39 13.05 20.31
CA ALA A 81 7.12 11.82 20.08
C ALA A 81 8.56 12.29 19.88
N PRO A 82 9.51 11.75 20.66
CA PRO A 82 10.88 12.23 20.63
C PRO A 82 11.26 12.34 19.15
N PRO A 83 11.79 13.50 18.69
CA PRO A 83 12.02 13.71 17.28
C PRO A 83 12.85 12.54 16.78
N ALA A 84 12.25 11.72 15.91
CA ALA A 84 12.96 10.64 15.26
C ALA A 84 14.21 11.26 14.62
N PRO A 85 15.37 10.59 14.67
CA PRO A 85 16.61 11.15 14.15
C PRO A 85 16.37 11.65 12.72
N PRO A 86 16.74 12.90 12.41
CA PRO A 86 16.36 13.54 11.15
C PRO A 86 16.95 12.78 9.96
N GLY A 87 16.11 12.51 8.96
CA GLY A 87 16.52 12.41 7.56
C GLY A 87 17.04 11.06 7.06
N ALA A 88 17.09 9.99 7.85
CA ALA A 88 17.49 8.68 7.30
C ALA A 88 16.41 8.04 6.41
N TRP A 89 15.16 8.51 6.50
CA TRP A 89 14.01 7.95 5.77
C TRP A 89 13.24 9.00 4.96
N GLU A 90 13.84 10.17 4.75
CA GLU A 90 13.32 11.17 3.82
C GLU A 90 13.74 10.81 2.39
N VAL A 91 12.80 10.89 1.46
CA VAL A 91 13.09 10.67 0.04
C VAL A 91 12.97 12.00 -0.68
N PRO A 92 14.08 12.66 -1.05
CA PRO A 92 14.00 13.98 -1.64
C PRO A 92 13.36 13.97 -3.03
N GLY A 93 12.59 15.01 -3.35
CA GLY A 93 11.96 15.24 -4.64
C GLY A 93 10.53 14.69 -4.78
N ALA A 94 9.95 14.93 -5.96
CA ALA A 94 8.60 14.47 -6.32
C ALA A 94 8.62 13.05 -6.90
N HIS A 95 7.90 12.13 -6.28
CA HIS A 95 7.85 10.72 -6.69
C HIS A 95 6.43 10.29 -6.99
N ARG A 96 6.24 9.65 -8.15
CA ARG A 96 4.98 8.95 -8.45
C ARG A 96 4.92 7.69 -7.62
N VAL A 97 3.86 7.50 -6.85
CA VAL A 97 3.74 6.36 -5.95
C VAL A 97 2.40 5.65 -6.04
N VAL A 98 2.43 4.37 -5.68
CA VAL A 98 1.25 3.56 -5.42
C VAL A 98 1.33 3.06 -3.98
N ILE A 99 0.40 3.50 -3.14
CA ILE A 99 0.34 3.17 -1.72
C ILE A 99 -0.68 2.06 -1.53
N HIS A 100 -0.25 0.94 -0.97
CA HIS A 100 -1.15 -0.11 -0.50
C HIS A 100 -1.37 0.08 1.00
N THR A 101 -2.63 0.10 1.44
CA THR A 101 -2.98 0.16 2.86
C THR A 101 -3.15 -1.24 3.45
N LEU A 102 -3.21 -1.31 4.78
CA LEU A 102 -3.55 -2.51 5.54
C LEU A 102 -5.01 -2.94 5.30
N GLU A 103 -5.89 -2.00 4.97
CA GLU A 103 -7.31 -2.25 4.64
C GLU A 103 -7.49 -2.85 3.23
N GLY A 104 -6.41 -3.06 2.48
CA GLY A 104 -6.45 -3.58 1.11
C GLY A 104 -6.74 -2.50 0.05
N LEU A 105 -6.84 -1.23 0.44
CA LEU A 105 -7.01 -0.12 -0.50
C LEU A 105 -5.69 0.20 -1.20
N VAL A 106 -5.80 0.64 -2.46
CA VAL A 106 -4.67 1.07 -3.27
C VAL A 106 -4.88 2.52 -3.70
N LYS A 107 -3.98 3.40 -3.29
CA LYS A 107 -4.02 4.84 -3.61
C LYS A 107 -2.86 5.18 -4.54
N ARG A 108 -3.11 6.04 -5.53
CA ARG A 108 -2.11 6.43 -6.54
C ARG A 108 -2.00 7.95 -6.57
N GLY A 109 -0.79 8.46 -6.63
CA GLY A 109 -0.55 9.90 -6.63
C GLY A 109 0.92 10.24 -6.72
N VAL A 110 1.22 11.48 -6.37
CA VAL A 110 2.56 12.03 -6.25
C VAL A 110 2.78 12.43 -4.80
N ILE A 111 3.95 12.11 -4.26
CA ILE A 111 4.42 12.60 -2.96
C ILE A 111 5.68 13.42 -3.18
N GLU A 112 5.82 14.52 -2.47
CA GLU A 112 6.98 15.42 -2.55
C GLU A 112 7.72 15.38 -1.22
N ASP A 113 9.03 15.12 -1.28
CA ASP A 113 9.92 15.03 -0.12
C ASP A 113 9.34 14.21 1.06
N PRO A 114 8.76 13.01 0.82
CA PRO A 114 8.09 12.26 1.86
C PRO A 114 9.04 11.82 2.98
N ARG A 115 8.61 12.04 4.22
CA ARG A 115 9.23 11.44 5.41
C ARG A 115 8.54 10.13 5.74
N LEU A 116 9.21 9.00 5.52
CA LEU A 116 8.61 7.68 5.69
C LEU A 116 8.51 7.24 7.16
N ASP A 117 9.20 7.94 8.07
CA ASP A 117 9.08 7.82 9.52
C ASP A 117 8.00 8.74 10.12
N ALA A 118 7.49 9.72 9.35
CA ALA A 118 6.47 10.62 9.83
C ALA A 118 5.13 9.89 10.10
N PRO A 119 4.28 10.41 10.99
CA PRO A 119 2.99 9.80 11.31
C PRO A 119 1.99 9.84 10.15
N ALA A 120 2.21 10.71 9.15
CA ALA A 120 1.36 10.82 7.97
C ALA A 120 2.16 11.28 6.75
N LEU A 121 1.64 10.94 5.57
CA LEU A 121 2.16 11.32 4.26
C LEU A 121 1.11 12.14 3.53
N ASP A 122 1.53 13.21 2.85
CA ASP A 122 0.65 14.01 2.00
C ASP A 122 0.71 13.49 0.56
N LEU A 123 -0.32 12.75 0.14
CA LEU A 123 -0.45 12.20 -1.21
C LEU A 123 -1.26 13.13 -2.09
N VAL A 124 -0.63 13.73 -3.08
CA VAL A 124 -1.33 14.44 -4.15
C VAL A 124 -1.89 13.40 -5.12
N ALA A 125 -3.15 13.00 -4.90
CA ALA A 125 -3.86 12.09 -5.80
C ALA A 125 -4.18 12.79 -7.15
N GLN A 126 -5.10 12.23 -7.94
CA GLN A 126 -5.58 12.88 -9.19
C GLN A 126 -6.45 14.13 -8.94
N GLY A 127 -6.60 14.56 -7.68
CA GLY A 127 -7.38 15.73 -7.28
C GLY A 127 -6.51 16.93 -6.93
N PRO A 128 -7.11 18.13 -6.81
CA PRO A 128 -6.37 19.37 -6.53
C PRO A 128 -5.87 19.51 -5.09
N LEU A 129 -6.34 18.67 -4.14
CA LEU A 129 -5.92 18.73 -2.74
C LEU A 129 -5.05 17.52 -2.36
N PRO A 130 -3.98 17.74 -1.57
CA PRO A 130 -3.23 16.64 -0.97
C PRO A 130 -4.11 15.87 0.02
N GLU A 131 -4.10 14.56 -0.10
CA GLU A 131 -4.77 13.64 0.82
C GLU A 131 -3.78 13.17 1.87
N ARG A 132 -4.06 13.47 3.14
CA ARG A 132 -3.21 13.07 4.25
C ARG A 132 -3.49 11.61 4.64
N ILE A 133 -2.49 10.75 4.47
CA ILE A 133 -2.58 9.30 4.72
C ILE A 133 -1.73 8.95 5.96
N PRO A 134 -2.32 8.37 7.02
CA PRO A 134 -1.57 7.95 8.19
C PRO A 134 -0.67 6.75 7.88
N THR A 135 0.61 6.80 8.25
CA THR A 135 1.59 5.74 7.95
C THR A 135 1.32 4.43 8.67
N ASP A 136 0.66 4.47 9.83
CA ASP A 136 0.16 3.27 10.55
C ASP A 136 -0.74 2.38 9.68
N LYS A 137 -1.54 3.00 8.80
CA LYS A 137 -2.44 2.28 7.89
C LYS A 137 -1.77 1.85 6.60
N VAL A 138 -0.51 2.24 6.36
CA VAL A 138 0.19 1.92 5.13
C VAL A 138 0.92 0.57 5.26
N LYS A 139 0.71 -0.30 4.27
CA LYS A 139 1.42 -1.57 4.15
C LYS A 139 2.74 -1.40 3.41
N ALA A 140 2.67 -0.81 2.22
CA ALA A 140 3.84 -0.62 1.36
C ALA A 140 3.60 0.53 0.37
N ILE A 141 4.67 1.23 0.02
CA ILE A 141 4.69 2.33 -0.94
C ILE A 141 5.57 1.91 -2.10
N PHE A 142 4.98 1.83 -3.28
CA PHE A 142 5.66 1.48 -4.51
C PHE A 142 6.03 2.76 -5.23
N PHE A 143 7.32 3.05 -5.33
CA PHE A 143 7.85 4.19 -6.08
C PHE A 143 7.92 3.79 -7.54
N MET A 144 7.18 4.49 -8.38
CA MET A 144 7.04 4.19 -9.80
C MET A 144 8.18 4.85 -10.59
N LEU A 145 8.64 4.17 -11.63
CA LEU A 145 9.62 4.74 -12.56
C LEU A 145 8.99 5.90 -13.34
N ALA A 146 9.79 6.93 -13.60
CA ALA A 146 9.44 7.92 -14.61
C ALA A 146 9.41 7.26 -16.01
N PRO A 147 8.56 7.73 -16.93
CA PRO A 147 8.55 7.21 -18.30
C PRO A 147 9.92 7.39 -18.96
N GLY A 148 10.52 6.30 -19.43
CA GLY A 148 11.87 6.30 -20.02
C GLY A 148 13.02 6.12 -19.04
N GLU A 149 12.74 6.00 -17.73
CA GLU A 149 13.75 5.72 -16.72
C GLU A 149 14.01 4.21 -16.60
N ALA A 150 15.29 3.84 -16.49
CA ALA A 150 15.68 2.45 -16.30
C ALA A 150 15.40 2.01 -14.85
N ALA A 151 14.94 0.76 -14.68
CA ALA A 151 14.81 0.18 -13.36
C ALA A 151 16.19 0.15 -12.66
N PRO A 152 16.27 0.52 -11.36
CA PRO A 152 17.53 0.46 -10.63
C PRO A 152 18.03 -0.98 -10.58
N ALA A 153 19.36 -1.14 -10.59
CA ALA A 153 19.96 -2.46 -10.52
C ALA A 153 19.58 -3.15 -9.21
N ALA A 154 19.23 -4.43 -9.31
CA ALA A 154 18.99 -5.28 -8.16
C ALA A 154 20.30 -5.48 -7.38
N GLU A 155 20.52 -4.64 -6.36
CA GLU A 155 21.73 -4.63 -5.54
C GLU A 155 21.40 -4.93 -4.07
N GLY A 156 22.31 -5.62 -3.38
CA GLY A 156 22.18 -5.95 -1.96
C GLY A 156 21.79 -7.39 -1.67
N LYS A 157 21.31 -7.62 -0.44
CA LYS A 157 20.89 -8.95 0.03
C LYS A 157 19.57 -9.33 -0.63
N ARG A 158 19.41 -10.61 -0.97
CA ARG A 158 18.13 -11.10 -1.49
C ARG A 158 17.16 -11.24 -0.33
N VAL A 159 16.01 -10.57 -0.43
CA VAL A 159 15.01 -10.54 0.62
C VAL A 159 13.67 -11.01 0.08
N ARG A 160 13.01 -11.91 0.82
CA ARG A 160 11.64 -12.33 0.60
C ARG A 160 10.79 -11.89 1.77
N VAL A 161 9.83 -11.01 1.50
CA VAL A 161 8.90 -10.47 2.49
C VAL A 161 7.57 -11.18 2.36
N THR A 162 7.07 -11.68 3.47
CA THR A 162 5.70 -12.20 3.61
C THR A 162 4.90 -11.20 4.44
N PHE A 163 3.85 -10.64 3.84
CA PHE A 163 2.95 -9.72 4.50
C PHE A 163 1.95 -10.48 5.40
N ARG A 164 1.34 -9.78 6.36
CA ARG A 164 0.29 -10.34 7.23
C ARG A 164 -0.94 -10.84 6.47
N ASP A 165 -1.17 -10.25 5.30
CA ASP A 165 -2.22 -10.61 4.34
C ASP A 165 -1.91 -11.90 3.53
N GLY A 166 -0.75 -12.54 3.75
CA GLY A 166 -0.32 -13.77 3.05
C GLY A 166 0.37 -13.52 1.70
N ARG A 167 0.26 -12.31 1.14
CA ARG A 167 0.98 -11.88 -0.06
C ARG A 167 2.50 -11.88 0.18
N GLN A 168 3.27 -12.16 -0.86
CA GLN A 168 4.72 -12.23 -0.80
C GLN A 168 5.36 -11.37 -1.88
N VAL A 169 6.47 -10.71 -1.55
CA VAL A 169 7.29 -9.95 -2.48
C VAL A 169 8.74 -10.38 -2.32
N ALA A 170 9.39 -10.66 -3.44
CA ALA A 170 10.81 -10.98 -3.50
C ALA A 170 11.57 -9.86 -4.21
N GLY A 171 12.72 -9.51 -3.67
CA GLY A 171 13.54 -8.44 -4.19
C GLY A 171 14.93 -8.41 -3.55
N PHE A 172 15.59 -7.27 -3.72
CA PHE A 172 16.93 -7.02 -3.20
C PHE A 172 16.90 -5.78 -2.32
N SER A 173 17.56 -5.84 -1.18
CA SER A 173 17.64 -4.71 -0.26
C SER A 173 19.11 -4.38 0.00
N PRO A 174 19.58 -3.18 -0.42
CA PRO A 174 20.98 -2.78 -0.24
C PRO A 174 21.35 -2.56 1.22
N ASP A 175 20.42 -2.03 2.03
CA ASP A 175 20.61 -1.72 3.44
C ASP A 175 19.48 -2.34 4.28
N TYR A 176 19.28 -3.66 4.16
CA TYR A 176 18.28 -4.32 5.00
C TYR A 176 18.67 -4.19 6.48
N ARG A 177 17.87 -3.46 7.24
CA ARG A 177 17.99 -3.31 8.69
C ARG A 177 16.78 -3.90 9.39
N GLU A 178 17.06 -4.59 10.50
CA GLU A 178 16.03 -5.18 11.36
C GLU A 178 15.36 -4.15 12.26
N ASP A 179 15.94 -2.95 12.33
CA ASP A 179 15.54 -1.85 13.19
C ASP A 179 14.91 -0.71 12.37
N GLY A 180 13.92 -0.02 12.95
CA GLY A 180 13.23 1.11 12.33
C GLY A 180 11.81 0.81 11.81
N PRO A 181 11.12 1.81 11.24
CA PRO A 181 9.70 1.69 10.83
C PRO A 181 9.50 0.81 9.58
N GLY A 182 10.53 0.63 8.77
CA GLY A 182 10.47 -0.04 7.48
C GLY A 182 11.84 -0.14 6.81
N PHE A 183 11.86 -0.63 5.58
CA PHE A 183 13.07 -0.70 4.75
C PHE A 183 12.72 -0.61 3.27
N PHE A 184 13.71 -0.21 2.46
CA PHE A 184 13.61 -0.23 1.01
C PHE A 184 13.99 -1.58 0.42
N MET A 185 13.30 -1.98 -0.63
CA MET A 185 13.74 -3.03 -1.53
C MET A 185 13.47 -2.69 -2.99
N ILE A 186 14.27 -3.27 -3.87
CA ILE A 186 14.11 -3.23 -5.31
C ILE A 186 13.44 -4.55 -5.70
N PRO A 187 12.24 -4.52 -6.32
CA PRO A 187 11.57 -5.76 -6.73
C PRO A 187 12.42 -6.48 -7.77
N ALA A 188 12.51 -7.81 -7.67
CA ALA A 188 13.20 -8.60 -8.68
C ALA A 188 12.39 -8.70 -10.00
N ASP A 189 11.10 -8.39 -9.94
CA ASP A 189 10.19 -8.44 -11.09
C ASP A 189 10.20 -7.11 -11.86
N THR A 190 10.79 -7.13 -13.05
CA THR A 190 10.92 -5.98 -13.95
C THR A 190 9.68 -5.75 -14.83
N ARG A 191 8.63 -6.58 -14.71
CA ARG A 191 7.37 -6.38 -15.45
C ARG A 191 6.55 -5.23 -14.85
N THR A 192 6.82 -4.86 -13.61
CA THR A 192 6.19 -3.73 -12.93
C THR A 192 7.00 -2.46 -13.18
N SER A 193 6.33 -1.34 -13.49
CA SER A 193 6.98 -0.02 -13.62
C SER A 193 7.32 0.57 -12.25
N THR A 194 8.00 -0.22 -11.41
CA THR A 194 8.32 0.10 -10.03
C THR A 194 9.83 0.18 -9.86
N ALA A 195 10.33 1.33 -9.43
CA ALA A 195 11.73 1.56 -9.16
C ALA A 195 12.15 0.87 -7.85
N ARG A 196 11.41 1.16 -6.78
CA ARG A 196 11.68 0.64 -5.43
C ARG A 196 10.40 0.59 -4.61
N ILE A 197 10.43 -0.18 -3.55
CA ILE A 197 9.30 -0.39 -2.66
C ILE A 197 9.79 -0.08 -1.24
N TRP A 198 9.09 0.83 -0.56
CA TRP A 198 9.21 0.98 0.88
C TRP A 198 8.19 0.06 1.56
N ILE A 199 8.65 -0.78 2.48
CA ILE A 199 7.83 -1.75 3.19
C ILE A 199 7.79 -1.37 4.67
N TYR A 200 6.58 -1.16 5.21
CA TYR A 200 6.39 -0.93 6.64
C TYR A 200 6.42 -2.24 7.41
N ARG A 201 7.20 -2.29 8.49
CA ARG A 201 7.33 -3.50 9.32
C ARG A 201 6.02 -3.91 9.99
N SER A 202 5.15 -2.95 10.32
CA SER A 202 3.82 -3.21 10.91
C SER A 202 2.98 -4.19 10.09
N ALA A 203 3.15 -4.17 8.76
CA ALA A 203 2.42 -5.01 7.83
C ALA A 203 3.12 -6.34 7.48
N VAL A 204 4.36 -6.52 7.93
CA VAL A 204 5.17 -7.70 7.66
C VAL A 204 4.91 -8.78 8.70
N ARG A 205 4.81 -10.03 8.23
CA ARG A 205 4.73 -11.21 9.08
C ARG A 205 6.06 -11.92 9.21
N GLN A 206 6.81 -12.01 8.12
CA GLN A 206 8.12 -12.65 8.09
C GLN A 206 8.99 -12.05 7.01
N VAL A 207 10.29 -11.92 7.29
CA VAL A 207 11.32 -11.59 6.32
C VAL A 207 12.33 -12.72 6.28
N ALA A 208 12.60 -13.25 5.08
CA ALA A 208 13.68 -14.20 4.85
C ALA A 208 14.76 -13.51 4.02
N VAL A 209 15.99 -13.48 4.54
CA VAL A 209 17.16 -12.89 3.88
C VAL A 209 18.10 -14.03 3.47
N SER A 210 18.70 -13.95 2.29
CA SER A 210 19.65 -14.93 1.74
C SER A 210 20.94 -14.28 1.28
#